data_AF-A0A9N9SGA8-F1
#
_entry.id   AF-A0A9N9SGA8-F1
#
_cell.length_a   1.000
_cell.length_b   1.000
_cell.length_c   1.000
_cell.angle_alpha   90.00
_cell.angle_beta   90.00
_cell.angle_gamma   90.00
#
_symmetry.space_group_name_H-M   'P 1'
#
loop_
_entity.id
_entity.type
_entity.pdbx_description
1 polymer ?
#
loop_
_entity_poly.entity_id
_entity_poly.type
_entity_poly.pdbx_seq_one_letter_code
_entity_poly.pdbx_strand_id
1 'polypeptide(L)'
;MLMTWMDDENCKRRSEGLRFVQLMKNRAYHDGIKRAPYAAMFGHDIKVGLSTSVFPKEPIENIRTEEELEKVVREFGVEEQRQQEQIEDQPMDHYL
;
A
#
# COMPACT_ATOMS: atom_id res chain seq x y z
N MET A 1 13.10 -20.29 6.86
CA MET A 1 12.22 -19.23 6.32
C MET A 1 11.09 -19.82 5.50
N LEU A 2 11.32 -20.46 4.34
CA LEU A 2 10.20 -21.04 3.58
C LEU A 2 9.55 -22.25 4.28
N MET A 3 10.35 -23.24 4.71
CA MET A 3 9.80 -24.38 5.47
C MET A 3 9.13 -23.91 6.77
N THR A 4 9.82 -23.07 7.54
CA THR A 4 9.27 -22.44 8.77
C THR A 4 7.92 -21.76 8.53
N TRP A 5 7.82 -20.90 7.51
CA TRP A 5 6.56 -20.22 7.18
C TRP A 5 5.48 -21.19 6.73
N MET A 6 5.84 -22.22 5.96
CA MET A 6 4.90 -23.26 5.53
C MET A 6 4.37 -24.08 6.71
N ASP A 7 5.20 -24.34 7.71
CA ASP A 7 4.81 -25.01 8.95
C ASP A 7 3.88 -24.11 9.80
N ASP A 8 4.24 -22.83 9.98
CA ASP A 8 3.47 -21.86 10.76
C ASP A 8 2.06 -21.62 10.16
N GLU A 9 1.96 -21.53 8.83
CA GLU A 9 0.71 -21.24 8.10
C GLU A 9 -0.03 -22.51 7.65
N ASN A 10 0.42 -23.69 8.06
CA ASN A 10 -0.12 -24.99 7.63
C ASN A 10 -0.27 -25.09 6.09
N CYS A 11 0.67 -24.51 5.35
CA CYS A 11 0.63 -24.41 3.90
C CYS A 11 1.46 -25.53 3.26
N LYS A 12 0.81 -26.44 2.54
CA LYS A 12 1.51 -27.53 1.81
C LYS A 12 2.01 -27.09 0.43
N ARG A 13 1.52 -25.96 -0.09
CA ARG A 13 1.83 -25.48 -1.44
C ARG A 13 3.03 -24.55 -1.42
N ARG A 14 4.20 -25.07 -1.77
CA ARG A 14 5.47 -24.31 -1.78
C ARG A 14 5.42 -23.04 -2.64
N SER A 15 4.76 -23.08 -3.79
CA SER A 15 4.65 -21.92 -4.69
C SER A 15 3.89 -20.75 -4.05
N GLU A 16 2.95 -21.03 -3.16
CA GLU A 16 2.21 -20.03 -2.41
C GLU A 16 3.07 -19.41 -1.32
N GLY A 17 3.69 -20.24 -0.47
CA GLY A 17 4.59 -19.74 0.58
C GLY A 17 5.79 -18.96 0.04
N LEU A 18 6.28 -19.32 -1.15
CA LEU A 18 7.39 -18.60 -1.78
C LEU A 18 7.06 -17.13 -2.04
N ARG A 19 5.82 -16.82 -2.46
CA ARG A 19 5.38 -15.43 -2.70
C ARG A 19 5.41 -14.61 -1.42
N PHE A 20 4.93 -15.17 -0.31
CA PHE A 20 4.94 -14.49 0.99
C PHE A 20 6.36 -14.30 1.52
N VAL A 21 7.21 -15.32 1.43
CA VAL A 21 8.61 -15.23 1.83
C VAL A 21 9.37 -14.18 1.02
N GLN A 22 9.16 -14.15 -0.29
CA GLN A 22 9.79 -13.16 -1.15
C GLN A 22 9.32 -11.74 -0.80
N LEU A 23 8.01 -11.54 -0.57
CA LEU A 23 7.46 -10.27 -0.11
C LEU A 23 8.09 -9.85 1.22
N MET A 24 8.16 -10.75 2.20
CA MET A 24 8.76 -10.47 3.52
C MET A 24 10.23 -10.03 3.40
N LYS A 25 11.02 -10.70 2.55
CA LYS A 25 12.42 -10.32 2.32
C LYS A 25 12.57 -8.99 1.57
N ASN A 26 11.74 -8.76 0.56
CA ASN A 26 11.84 -7.57 -0.28
C ASN A 26 11.37 -6.30 0.43
N ARG A 27 10.49 -6.42 1.42
CA ARG A 27 10.02 -5.27 2.23
C ARG A 27 10.87 -4.99 3.47
N ALA A 28 11.69 -5.95 3.90
CA ALA A 28 12.52 -5.78 5.10
C ALA A 28 13.60 -4.71 4.88
N TYR A 29 13.86 -3.89 5.90
CA TYR A 29 14.97 -2.94 5.87
C TYR A 29 16.30 -3.69 5.77
N HIS A 30 17.16 -3.28 4.83
CA HIS A 30 18.46 -3.90 4.63
C HIS A 30 19.59 -2.90 4.93
N ASP A 31 20.36 -3.18 6.00
CA ASP A 31 21.34 -2.26 6.56
C ASP A 31 22.43 -1.80 5.59
N GLY A 32 22.82 -2.65 4.62
CA GLY A 32 23.85 -2.31 3.64
C GLY A 32 23.41 -1.25 2.62
N ILE A 33 22.13 -1.26 2.22
CA ILE A 33 21.59 -0.31 1.23
C ILE A 33 20.76 0.79 1.89
N LYS A 34 20.61 0.75 3.21
CA LYS A 34 19.86 1.70 4.04
C LYS A 34 18.40 1.90 3.63
N ARG A 35 17.79 0.89 2.99
CA ARG A 35 16.38 0.85 2.59
C ARG A 35 15.90 -0.57 2.34
N ALA A 36 14.61 -0.75 2.08
CA ALA A 36 14.07 -2.04 1.65
C ALA A 36 14.52 -2.37 0.21
N PRO A 37 14.87 -3.64 -0.10
CA PRO A 37 15.25 -4.04 -1.47
C PRO A 37 14.20 -3.69 -2.53
N TYR A 38 12.91 -3.80 -2.22
CA TYR A 38 11.84 -3.36 -3.11
C TYR A 38 11.95 -1.87 -3.44
N ALA A 39 12.08 -1.02 -2.41
CA ALA A 39 12.19 0.43 -2.59
C ALA A 39 13.47 0.82 -3.33
N ALA A 40 14.56 0.06 -3.15
CA ALA A 40 15.78 0.26 -3.93
C ALA A 40 15.59 -0.03 -5.43
N MET A 41 14.78 -1.03 -5.77
CA MET A 41 14.57 -1.44 -7.15
C MET A 41 13.51 -0.61 -7.87
N PHE A 42 12.44 -0.22 -7.19
CA PHE A 42 11.28 0.45 -7.79
C PHE A 42 11.15 1.94 -7.45
N GLY A 43 11.98 2.46 -6.54
CA GLY A 43 12.00 3.89 -6.19
C GLY A 43 10.88 4.34 -5.24
N HIS A 44 9.98 3.45 -4.82
CA HIS A 44 8.94 3.74 -3.83
C HIS A 44 8.73 2.56 -2.88
N ASP A 45 8.13 2.83 -1.72
CA ASP A 45 7.79 1.78 -0.76
C ASP A 45 6.71 0.84 -1.31
N ILE A 46 6.76 -0.40 -0.87
CA ILE A 46 5.77 -1.41 -1.27
C ILE A 46 4.42 -1.11 -0.65
N LYS A 47 3.36 -1.19 -1.46
CA LYS A 47 1.98 -1.11 -0.99
C LYS A 47 1.49 -2.50 -0.60
N VAL A 48 1.19 -2.68 0.68
CA VAL A 48 0.58 -3.88 1.28
C VAL A 48 -0.79 -3.50 1.85
N GLY A 49 -1.86 -4.03 1.24
CA GLY A 49 -3.24 -3.78 1.68
C GLY A 49 -3.66 -2.31 1.62
N LEU A 50 -4.78 -1.99 2.27
CA LEU A 50 -5.35 -0.62 2.28
C LEU A 50 -4.56 0.34 3.17
N SER A 51 -3.88 -0.14 4.21
CA SER A 51 -3.13 0.69 5.17
C SER A 51 -1.91 1.41 4.59
N THR A 52 -1.44 0.98 3.43
CA THR A 52 -0.32 1.58 2.69
C THR A 52 -0.77 2.30 1.42
N SER A 53 -2.08 2.37 1.20
CA SER A 53 -2.68 3.13 0.11
C SER A 53 -2.85 4.59 0.52
N VAL A 54 -3.38 5.40 -0.40
CA VAL A 54 -3.74 6.80 -0.15
C VAL A 54 -5.03 6.94 0.67
N PHE A 55 -5.68 5.83 1.02
CA PHE A 55 -6.88 5.86 1.85
C PHE A 55 -6.57 6.40 3.26
N PRO A 56 -7.50 7.15 3.84
CA PRO A 56 -7.37 7.67 5.18
C PRO A 56 -7.47 6.49 6.15
N LYS A 57 -6.70 6.57 7.22
CA LYS A 57 -6.57 5.47 8.19
C LYS A 57 -7.85 5.23 8.98
N GLU A 58 -8.60 6.30 9.24
CA GLU A 58 -9.77 6.31 10.13
C GLU A 58 -10.97 5.46 9.65
N PRO A 59 -11.42 5.52 8.39
CA PRO A 59 -12.50 4.64 7.93
C PRO A 59 -12.06 3.19 7.71
N ILE A 60 -10.77 2.91 7.42
CA ILE A 60 -10.30 1.54 7.16
C ILE A 60 -10.54 0.61 8.36
N GLU A 61 -10.34 1.11 9.59
CA GLU A 61 -10.48 0.28 10.80
C GLU A 61 -11.92 -0.19 11.06
N ASN A 62 -12.91 0.56 10.55
CA ASN A 62 -14.33 0.33 10.77
C ASN A 62 -15.02 -0.43 9.63
N ILE A 63 -14.35 -0.62 8.49
CA ILE A 63 -14.89 -1.40 7.37
C ILE A 63 -14.95 -2.88 7.77
N ARG A 64 -16.14 -3.47 7.62
CA ARG A 64 -16.44 -4.89 7.89
C ARG A 64 -17.05 -5.59 6.69
N THR A 65 -17.65 -4.85 5.75
CA THR A 65 -18.26 -5.42 4.54
C THR A 65 -17.75 -4.79 3.25
N GLU A 66 -17.98 -5.47 2.13
CA GLU A 66 -17.62 -4.97 0.80
C GLU A 66 -18.41 -3.70 0.45
N GLU A 67 -19.68 -3.61 0.86
CA GLU A 67 -20.54 -2.44 0.61
C GLU A 67 -20.05 -1.20 1.37
N GLU A 68 -19.53 -1.37 2.58
CA GLU A 68 -18.90 -0.28 3.35
C GLU A 68 -17.61 0.18 2.66
N LEU A 69 -16.78 -0.75 2.18
CA LEU A 69 -15.59 -0.41 1.40
C LEU A 69 -15.96 0.37 0.13
N GLU A 70 -16.99 -0.06 -0.59
CA GLU A 70 -17.45 0.60 -1.81
C GLU A 70 -17.87 2.06 -1.55
N LYS A 71 -18.58 2.32 -0.46
CA LYS A 71 -18.97 3.68 -0.07
C LYS A 71 -17.76 4.57 0.19
N VAL A 72 -16.80 4.08 0.99
CA VAL A 72 -15.58 4.84 1.30
C VAL A 72 -14.76 5.11 0.03
N VAL A 73 -14.66 4.13 -0.88
CA VAL A 73 -13.96 4.30 -2.17
C VAL A 73 -14.64 5.36 -3.03
N ARG A 74 -15.98 5.38 -3.09
CA ARG A 74 -16.74 6.38 -3.85
C ARG A 74 -16.57 7.78 -3.26
N GLU A 75 -16.61 7.92 -1.94
CA GLU A 75 -16.40 9.19 -1.24
C GLU A 75 -14.97 9.71 -1.49
N PHE A 76 -13.95 8.85 -1.36
CA PHE A 76 -12.56 9.21 -1.61
C PHE A 76 -12.28 9.61 -3.06
N GLY A 77 -12.81 8.85 -4.02
CA GLY A 77 -12.61 9.14 -5.44
C GLY A 77 -13.22 10.49 -5.86
N VAL A 78 -14.28 10.93 -5.20
CA VAL A 78 -14.93 12.23 -5.45
C VAL A 78 -14.14 13.38 -4.80
N GLU A 79 -13.49 13.15 -3.66
CA GLU A 79 -12.68 14.16 -2.96
C GLU A 79 -11.33 14.42 -3.65
N GLU A 80 -10.66 13.39 -4.18
CA GLU A 80 -9.43 13.56 -4.96
C GLU A 80 -9.67 14.39 -6.24
N GLN A 81 -10.79 14.17 -6.92
CA GLN A 81 -11.17 14.94 -8.13
C GLN A 81 -11.40 16.42 -7.82
N ARG A 82 -12.14 16.74 -6.74
CA ARG A 82 -12.39 18.13 -6.34
C ARG A 82 -11.11 18.87 -5.95
N GLN A 83 -10.15 18.19 -5.32
CA GLN A 83 -8.88 18.80 -4.95
C GLN A 83 -8.01 19.09 -6.19
N GLN A 84 -7.99 18.21 -7.19
CA GLN A 84 -7.27 18.46 -8.44
C GLN A 84 -7.88 19.61 -9.25
N GLU A 85 -9.21 19.67 -9.35
CA GLU A 85 -9.92 20.77 -10.02
C GLU A 85 -9.66 22.13 -9.33
N GLN A 86 -9.62 22.17 -7.99
CA GLN A 86 -9.30 23.40 -7.25
C GLN A 86 -7.84 23.84 -7.37
N ILE A 87 -6.91 22.94 -7.67
CA ILE A 87 -5.49 23.26 -7.89
C ILE A 87 -5.26 23.81 -9.31
N GLU A 88 -5.99 23.31 -10.31
CA GLU A 88 -5.94 23.83 -11.69
C GLU A 88 -6.58 25.22 -11.85
N ASP A 89 -7.59 25.55 -11.03
CA ASP A 89 -8.27 26.85 -11.04
C ASP A 89 -7.57 27.96 -10.21
N GLN A 90 -6.42 27.67 -9.58
CA GLN A 90 -5.62 28.72 -8.94
C GLN A 90 -4.86 29.52 -10.00
N PRO A 91 -5.04 30.85 -10.10
CA PRO A 91 -4.22 31.66 -10.99
C PRO A 91 -2.75 31.51 -10.57
N MET A 92 -1.87 31.32 -11.56
CA MET A 92 -0.41 31.36 -11.41
C MET A 92 0.05 32.79 -11.05
N ASP A 93 -0.43 33.32 -9.93
CA ASP A 93 -0.05 34.62 -9.45
C ASP A 93 1.11 34.50 -8.48
N HIS A 94 2.22 35.11 -8.92
CA HIS A 94 3.38 35.54 -8.17
C HIS A 94 4.53 34.54 -7.97
N TYR A 95 5.30 34.32 -9.04
CA TYR A 95 6.76 34.27 -8.92
C TYR A 95 7.34 35.62 -9.36
N LEU A 96 7.64 36.48 -8.39
CA LEU A 96 8.61 37.57 -8.51
C LEU A 96 9.67 37.35 -7.43
#